data_AF-A0A951MJA4-F1
#
_entry.id   AF-A0A951MJA4-F1
#
_cell.length_a   1.000
_cell.length_b   1.000
_cell.length_c   1.000
_cell.angle_alpha   90.00
_cell.angle_beta   90.00
_cell.angle_gamma   90.00
#
_symmetry.space_group_name_H-M   'P 1'
#
loop_
_entity.id
_entity.type
_entity.pdbx_description
1 polymer ?
#
loop_
_entity_poly.entity_id
_entity_poly.type
_entity_poly.pdbx_seq_one_letter_code
_entity_poly.pdbx_strand_id
1 'polypeptide(L)'
;MDAAERARLLRIVAWAGLPGLVFGLIVGADLAGRVPPAWAVPAFLGGLLFPPAAIVVFALLLTAGAGRVAGTIHAPSGHGGGPRRPYSLAEAVVMQGHPEQGAALYQVLVEEHPTEPEPYLRLARLHRDHLAGPEEAARWLRLARERCDLAAGQERLVARELVELYRDRLHDPARAAPELARLAERFGGTPEGAWAREELAEVKRMIAEREGRGGGAG
;
A
#
# COMPACT_ATOMS: atom_id res chain seq x y z
N MET A 1 -16.88 -11.27 -30.22
CA MET A 1 -17.41 -11.00 -28.87
C MET A 1 -17.34 -12.32 -28.11
N ASP A 2 -16.43 -12.41 -27.16
CA ASP A 2 -16.01 -13.68 -26.57
C ASP A 2 -16.98 -14.15 -25.47
N ALA A 3 -17.13 -15.47 -25.29
CA ALA A 3 -18.09 -16.03 -24.33
C ALA A 3 -17.76 -15.62 -22.88
N ALA A 4 -16.46 -15.41 -22.59
CA ALA A 4 -15.97 -14.91 -21.30
C ALA A 4 -16.41 -13.47 -21.00
N GLU A 5 -16.53 -12.63 -22.03
CA GLU A 5 -16.89 -11.22 -21.88
C GLU A 5 -18.39 -11.05 -21.60
N ARG A 6 -19.22 -11.90 -22.22
CA ARG A 6 -20.67 -11.98 -21.93
C ARG A 6 -20.94 -12.46 -20.49
N ALA A 7 -20.18 -13.45 -20.02
CA ALA A 7 -20.31 -13.97 -18.66
C ALA A 7 -19.94 -12.91 -17.61
N ARG A 8 -18.91 -12.10 -17.88
CA ARG A 8 -18.49 -11.02 -16.98
C ARG A 8 -19.50 -9.87 -16.94
N LEU A 9 -20.05 -9.48 -18.10
CA LEU A 9 -21.12 -8.47 -18.19
C LEU A 9 -22.39 -8.93 -17.48
N LEU A 10 -22.81 -10.19 -17.65
CA LEU A 10 -23.95 -10.76 -16.95
C LEU A 10 -23.74 -10.77 -15.43
N ARG A 11 -22.53 -11.07 -14.96
CA ARG A 11 -22.23 -11.09 -13.51
C ARG A 11 -22.23 -9.70 -12.90
N ILE A 12 -21.71 -8.69 -13.61
CA ILE A 12 -21.73 -7.28 -13.18
C ILE A 12 -23.17 -6.74 -13.16
N VAL A 13 -23.96 -7.02 -14.19
CA VAL A 13 -25.38 -6.61 -14.26
C VAL A 13 -26.19 -7.31 -13.15
N ALA A 14 -25.91 -8.59 -12.87
CA ALA A 14 -26.61 -9.32 -11.82
C ALA A 14 -26.27 -8.80 -10.41
N TRP A 15 -24.98 -8.54 -10.12
CA TRP A 15 -24.55 -8.08 -8.79
C TRP A 15 -24.82 -6.60 -8.51
N ALA A 16 -24.77 -5.73 -9.53
CA ALA A 16 -25.05 -4.30 -9.38
C ALA A 16 -26.52 -3.94 -9.60
N GLY A 17 -27.25 -4.71 -10.42
CA GLY A 17 -28.64 -4.42 -10.78
C GLY A 17 -29.64 -4.73 -9.67
N LEU A 18 -29.43 -5.81 -8.92
CA LEU A 18 -30.34 -6.22 -7.83
C LEU A 18 -30.43 -5.18 -6.70
N PRO A 19 -29.31 -4.67 -6.14
CA PRO A 19 -29.36 -3.63 -5.11
C PRO A 19 -29.94 -2.31 -5.63
N GLY A 20 -29.58 -1.91 -6.86
CA GLY A 20 -30.05 -0.67 -7.47
C GLY A 20 -31.55 -0.66 -7.74
N LEU A 21 -32.13 -1.81 -8.11
CA LEU A 21 -33.56 -1.93 -8.39
C LEU A 21 -34.40 -1.89 -7.10
N VAL A 22 -33.93 -2.53 -6.02
CA VAL A 22 -34.55 -2.44 -4.69
C VAL A 22 -34.53 -1.00 -4.18
N PHE A 23 -33.40 -0.31 -4.33
CA PHE A 23 -33.28 1.09 -3.94
C PHE A 23 -34.17 2.01 -4.79
N GLY A 24 -34.23 1.81 -6.11
CA GLY A 24 -35.12 2.55 -7.01
C GLY A 24 -36.60 2.34 -6.70
N LEU A 25 -36.99 1.13 -6.29
CA LEU A 25 -38.37 0.83 -5.85
C LEU A 25 -38.74 1.63 -4.59
N ILE A 26 -37.86 1.68 -3.60
CA ILE A 26 -38.10 2.40 -2.34
C ILE A 26 -38.21 3.91 -2.60
N VAL A 27 -37.28 4.48 -3.36
CA VAL A 27 -37.26 5.92 -3.68
C VAL A 27 -38.44 6.30 -4.58
N GLY A 28 -38.78 5.47 -5.58
CA GLY A 28 -39.93 5.70 -6.46
C GLY A 28 -41.26 5.67 -5.72
N ALA A 29 -41.45 4.75 -4.79
CA ALA A 29 -42.67 4.67 -3.97
C ALA A 29 -42.81 5.89 -3.03
N ASP A 30 -41.72 6.32 -2.39
CA ASP A 30 -41.71 7.51 -1.51
C ASP A 30 -41.98 8.80 -2.29
N LEU A 31 -41.41 8.95 -3.50
CA LEU A 31 -41.67 10.11 -4.36
C LEU A 31 -43.13 10.17 -4.85
N ALA A 32 -43.69 9.02 -5.23
CA ALA A 32 -45.07 8.93 -5.71
C ALA A 32 -46.11 9.30 -4.64
N GLY A 33 -45.80 9.05 -3.36
CA GLY A 33 -46.65 9.45 -2.23
C GLY A 33 -46.62 10.95 -1.90
N ARG A 34 -45.66 11.71 -2.43
CA ARG A 34 -45.46 13.14 -2.15
C ARG A 34 -45.97 14.07 -3.24
N VAL A 35 -46.35 13.52 -4.40
CA VAL A 35 -46.84 14.29 -5.55
C VAL A 35 -48.34 14.09 -5.76
N PRO A 36 -49.03 15.03 -6.43
CA PRO A 36 -50.44 14.88 -6.77
C PRO A 36 -50.69 13.60 -7.60
N PRO A 37 -51.91 13.01 -7.57
CA PRO A 37 -52.21 11.73 -8.23
C PRO A 37 -51.91 11.72 -9.73
N ALA A 38 -52.08 12.87 -10.40
CA ALA A 38 -51.76 13.03 -11.81
C ALA A 38 -50.26 12.85 -12.14
N TRP A 39 -49.39 13.02 -11.14
CA TRP A 39 -47.93 12.91 -11.28
C TRP A 39 -47.34 11.68 -10.58
N ALA A 40 -48.14 10.87 -9.89
CA ALA A 40 -47.67 9.73 -9.13
C ALA A 40 -46.99 8.67 -10.01
N VAL A 41 -47.57 8.36 -11.18
CA VAL A 41 -47.00 7.40 -12.14
C VAL A 41 -45.67 7.89 -12.75
N PRO A 42 -45.56 9.12 -13.30
CA PRO A 42 -44.27 9.61 -13.81
C PRO A 42 -43.24 9.81 -12.69
N ALA A 43 -43.63 10.18 -11.46
CA ALA A 43 -42.71 10.28 -10.33
C ALA A 43 -42.18 8.90 -9.88
N PHE A 44 -43.02 7.87 -9.88
CA PHE A 44 -42.61 6.50 -9.60
C PHE A 44 -41.63 5.97 -10.65
N LEU A 45 -41.95 6.14 -11.94
CA LEU A 45 -41.06 5.74 -13.04
C LEU A 45 -39.74 6.52 -13.02
N GLY A 46 -39.81 7.82 -12.71
CA GLY A 46 -38.62 8.65 -12.50
C GLY A 46 -37.75 8.14 -11.37
N GLY A 47 -38.31 7.88 -10.18
CA GLY A 47 -37.58 7.35 -9.04
C GLY A 47 -37.08 5.91 -9.22
N LEU A 48 -37.71 5.12 -10.08
CA LEU A 48 -37.27 3.76 -10.41
C LEU A 48 -36.07 3.74 -11.37
N LEU A 49 -36.08 4.60 -12.39
CA LEU A 49 -35.03 4.63 -13.43
C LEU A 49 -33.88 5.59 -13.12
N PHE A 50 -34.13 6.67 -12.37
CA PHE A 50 -33.13 7.71 -12.13
C PHE A 50 -31.97 7.25 -11.23
N PRO A 51 -32.18 6.57 -10.09
CA PRO A 51 -31.08 6.10 -9.25
C PRO A 51 -30.10 5.13 -9.93
N PRO A 52 -30.53 4.08 -10.66
CA PRO A 52 -29.58 3.21 -11.36
C PRO A 52 -28.86 3.96 -12.48
N ALA A 53 -29.54 4.85 -13.21
CA ALA A 53 -28.89 5.72 -14.20
C ALA A 53 -27.88 6.68 -13.55
N ALA A 54 -28.21 7.25 -12.40
CA ALA A 54 -27.33 8.14 -11.64
C ALA A 54 -26.10 7.40 -11.09
N ILE A 55 -26.24 6.15 -10.62
CA ILE A 55 -25.11 5.31 -10.19
C ILE A 55 -24.19 5.02 -11.38
N VAL A 56 -24.74 4.65 -12.54
CA VAL A 56 -23.94 4.40 -13.75
C VAL A 56 -23.24 5.67 -14.22
N VAL A 57 -23.95 6.80 -14.28
CA VAL A 57 -23.39 8.10 -14.66
C VAL A 57 -22.35 8.57 -13.64
N PHE A 58 -22.56 8.35 -12.35
CA PHE A 58 -21.60 8.69 -11.30
C PHE A 58 -20.35 7.80 -11.35
N ALA A 59 -20.50 6.50 -11.57
CA ALA A 59 -19.39 5.59 -11.79
C ALA A 59 -18.58 5.97 -13.05
N LEU A 60 -19.28 6.38 -14.13
CA LEU A 60 -18.67 6.90 -15.35
C LEU A 60 -18.00 8.27 -15.14
N LEU A 61 -18.58 9.15 -14.33
CA LEU A 61 -17.99 10.45 -13.95
C LEU A 61 -16.77 10.28 -13.04
N LEU A 62 -16.77 9.31 -12.13
CA LEU A 62 -15.60 8.96 -11.33
C LEU A 62 -14.47 8.41 -12.20
N THR A 63 -14.80 7.56 -13.18
CA THR A 63 -13.79 7.03 -14.12
C THR A 63 -13.29 8.07 -15.12
N ALA A 64 -14.16 8.98 -15.60
CA ALA A 64 -13.78 10.07 -16.51
C ALA A 64 -13.11 11.24 -15.78
N GLY A 65 -13.46 11.51 -14.52
CA GLY A 65 -12.90 12.56 -13.67
C GLY A 65 -11.52 12.21 -13.10
N ALA A 66 -11.27 10.93 -12.83
CA ALA A 66 -9.93 10.42 -12.46
C ALA A 66 -8.88 10.67 -13.56
N GLY A 67 -9.30 10.88 -14.82
CA GLY A 67 -8.40 11.21 -15.93
C GLY A 67 -7.89 12.66 -15.95
N ARG A 68 -8.54 13.61 -15.24
CA ARG A 68 -8.19 15.04 -15.32
C ARG A 68 -7.54 15.62 -14.05
N VAL A 69 -7.72 15.00 -12.88
CA VAL A 69 -7.09 15.47 -11.63
C VAL A 69 -5.74 14.80 -11.36
N ALA A 70 -5.46 13.65 -11.99
CA ALA A 70 -4.17 12.95 -11.86
C ALA A 70 -3.00 13.66 -12.58
N GLY A 71 -3.27 14.65 -13.44
CA GLY A 71 -2.23 15.35 -14.20
C GLY A 71 -1.55 16.51 -13.48
N THR A 72 -2.09 16.99 -12.35
CA THR A 72 -1.65 18.27 -11.76
C THR A 72 -0.88 18.16 -10.46
N ILE A 73 -0.79 16.97 -9.84
CA ILE A 73 -0.13 16.83 -8.53
C ILE A 73 1.13 15.94 -8.57
N HIS A 74 1.36 15.14 -9.63
CA HIS A 74 2.56 14.30 -9.73
C HIS A 74 3.33 14.51 -11.04
N ALA A 75 4.13 15.57 -11.08
CA ALA A 75 5.35 15.63 -11.89
C ALA A 75 6.42 16.36 -11.07
N PRO A 76 7.53 15.67 -10.74
CA PRO A 76 8.67 15.84 -11.64
C PRO A 76 9.38 14.52 -12.01
N SER A 77 9.86 14.52 -13.25
CA SER A 77 10.87 13.63 -13.87
C SER A 77 10.58 12.13 -13.93
N GLY A 78 10.26 11.65 -15.14
CA GLY A 78 10.40 10.24 -15.50
C GLY A 78 9.62 9.89 -16.76
N HIS A 79 10.29 9.91 -17.91
CA HIS A 79 9.78 9.38 -19.17
C HIS A 79 9.19 7.97 -19.01
N GLY A 80 8.01 7.75 -19.59
CA GLY A 80 7.48 6.40 -19.81
C GLY A 80 5.97 6.32 -19.71
N GLY A 81 5.28 6.53 -20.83
CA GLY A 81 3.95 5.98 -21.05
C GLY A 81 4.07 4.45 -21.08
N GLY A 82 3.99 3.83 -19.91
CA GLY A 82 3.91 2.39 -19.73
C GLY A 82 2.58 2.00 -19.09
N PRO A 83 2.22 0.70 -19.10
CA PRO A 83 1.04 0.19 -18.40
C PRO A 83 0.99 0.72 -16.97
N ARG A 84 -0.20 1.12 -16.50
CA ARG A 84 -0.43 1.52 -15.09
C ARG A 84 0.30 0.53 -14.19
N ARG A 85 1.30 1.01 -13.43
CA ARG A 85 2.10 0.12 -12.58
C ARG A 85 1.18 -0.57 -11.58
N PRO A 86 1.30 -1.90 -11.38
CA PRO A 86 0.40 -2.66 -10.51
C PRO A 86 0.44 -2.18 -9.04
N TYR A 87 1.50 -1.46 -8.65
CA TYR A 87 1.64 -0.76 -7.37
C TYR A 87 0.53 0.25 -7.08
N SER A 88 -0.04 0.88 -8.10
CA SER A 88 -1.05 1.93 -7.94
C SER A 88 -2.33 1.44 -7.26
N LEU A 89 -2.70 0.17 -7.49
CA LEU A 89 -3.87 -0.42 -6.82
C LEU A 89 -3.58 -0.66 -5.33
N ALA A 90 -2.44 -1.26 -5.01
CA ALA A 90 -2.05 -1.52 -3.63
C ALA A 90 -1.94 -0.21 -2.82
N GLU A 91 -1.32 0.82 -3.40
CA GLU A 91 -1.20 2.14 -2.78
C GLU A 91 -2.56 2.80 -2.56
N ALA A 92 -3.47 2.73 -3.55
CA ALA A 92 -4.82 3.28 -3.40
C ALA A 92 -5.60 2.61 -2.25
N VAL A 93 -5.47 1.29 -2.07
CA VAL A 93 -6.12 0.55 -0.99
C VAL A 93 -5.56 0.93 0.38
N VAL A 94 -4.23 1.12 0.49
CA VAL A 94 -3.61 1.66 1.71
C VAL A 94 -4.14 3.07 2.03
N MET A 95 -4.20 3.95 1.03
CA MET A 95 -4.71 5.32 1.20
C MET A 95 -6.19 5.38 1.59
N GLN A 96 -6.98 4.34 1.29
CA GLN A 96 -8.36 4.20 1.73
C GLN A 96 -8.51 3.72 3.19
N GLY A 97 -7.40 3.52 3.90
CA GLY A 97 -7.41 3.04 5.29
C GLY A 97 -7.53 1.52 5.41
N HIS A 98 -7.14 0.77 4.37
CA HIS A 98 -7.11 -0.68 4.37
C HIS A 98 -5.67 -1.22 4.24
N PRO A 99 -4.78 -0.94 5.20
CA PRO A 99 -3.37 -1.31 5.11
C PRO A 99 -3.15 -2.83 5.04
N GLU A 100 -4.02 -3.66 5.64
CA GLU A 100 -3.90 -5.12 5.57
C GLU A 100 -4.18 -5.64 4.16
N GLN A 101 -5.18 -5.09 3.49
CA GLN A 101 -5.51 -5.44 2.11
C GLN A 101 -4.42 -4.96 1.15
N GLY A 102 -3.89 -3.76 1.39
CA GLY A 102 -2.73 -3.24 0.66
C GLY A 102 -1.50 -4.15 0.81
N ALA A 103 -1.25 -4.68 2.02
CA ALA A 103 -0.17 -5.62 2.26
C ALA A 103 -0.37 -6.93 1.48
N ALA A 104 -1.57 -7.49 1.49
CA ALA A 104 -1.88 -8.68 0.71
C ALA A 104 -1.64 -8.45 -0.80
N LEU A 105 -1.99 -7.28 -1.33
CA LEU A 105 -1.71 -6.93 -2.73
C LEU A 105 -0.21 -6.83 -3.01
N TYR A 106 0.57 -6.17 -2.14
CA TYR A 106 2.02 -6.13 -2.32
C TYR A 106 2.67 -7.51 -2.20
N GLN A 107 2.14 -8.43 -1.38
CA GLN A 107 2.62 -9.81 -1.31
C GLN A 107 2.43 -10.55 -2.62
N VAL A 108 1.27 -10.39 -3.28
CA VAL A 108 1.05 -10.92 -4.63
C VAL A 108 2.08 -10.35 -5.61
N LEU A 109 2.41 -9.06 -5.52
CA LEU A 109 3.45 -8.45 -6.36
C LEU A 109 4.86 -8.96 -6.06
N VAL A 110 5.16 -9.32 -4.82
CA VAL A 110 6.41 -10.03 -4.48
C VAL A 110 6.45 -11.41 -5.14
N GLU A 111 5.33 -12.13 -5.20
CA GLU A 111 5.27 -13.44 -5.84
C GLU A 111 5.37 -13.34 -7.37
N GLU A 112 4.73 -12.35 -7.97
CA GLU A 112 4.77 -12.10 -9.41
C GLU A 112 6.13 -11.54 -9.88
N HIS A 113 6.76 -10.71 -9.06
CA HIS A 113 8.00 -10.00 -9.37
C HIS A 113 9.03 -10.11 -8.23
N PRO A 114 9.58 -11.31 -7.96
CA PRO A 114 10.39 -11.57 -6.76
C PRO A 114 11.73 -10.85 -6.74
N THR A 115 12.23 -10.39 -7.89
CA THR A 115 13.50 -9.66 -8.01
C THR A 115 13.33 -8.14 -7.97
N GLU A 116 12.09 -7.63 -8.00
CA GLU A 116 11.84 -6.20 -7.95
C GLU A 116 11.80 -5.71 -6.49
N PRO A 117 12.60 -4.71 -6.12
CA PRO A 117 12.71 -4.30 -4.72
C PRO A 117 11.51 -3.49 -4.21
N GLU A 118 10.83 -2.74 -5.07
CA GLU A 118 9.75 -1.82 -4.67
C GLU A 118 8.65 -2.50 -3.84
N PRO A 119 8.07 -3.66 -4.22
CA PRO A 119 7.04 -4.31 -3.40
C PRO A 119 7.51 -4.69 -1.99
N TYR A 120 8.76 -5.15 -1.84
CA TYR A 120 9.32 -5.47 -0.52
C TYR A 120 9.51 -4.22 0.35
N LEU A 121 10.03 -3.13 -0.24
CA LEU A 121 10.22 -1.86 0.47
C LEU A 121 8.88 -1.25 0.89
N ARG A 122 7.85 -1.37 0.04
CA ARG A 122 6.49 -0.92 0.37
C ARG A 122 5.87 -1.75 1.49
N LEU A 123 6.02 -3.08 1.46
CA LEU A 123 5.61 -3.95 2.56
C LEU A 123 6.30 -3.57 3.87
N ALA A 124 7.62 -3.36 3.83
CA ALA A 124 8.36 -2.96 5.02
C ALA A 124 7.82 -1.67 5.66
N ARG A 125 7.63 -0.63 4.85
CA ARG A 125 7.07 0.65 5.31
C ARG A 125 5.65 0.51 5.83
N LEU A 126 4.81 -0.26 5.13
CA LEU A 126 3.44 -0.52 5.54
C LEU A 126 3.37 -1.21 6.91
N HIS A 127 4.23 -2.20 7.14
CA HIS A 127 4.35 -2.85 8.43
C HIS A 127 4.88 -1.94 9.53
N ARG A 128 5.84 -1.07 9.22
CA ARG A 128 6.40 -0.10 10.15
C ARG A 128 5.38 0.97 10.56
N ASP A 129 4.67 1.55 9.59
CA ASP A 129 3.91 2.78 9.78
C ASP A 129 2.43 2.55 10.06
N HIS A 130 1.84 1.49 9.49
CA HIS A 130 0.39 1.28 9.55
C HIS A 130 -0.01 0.01 10.32
N LEU A 131 0.75 -1.08 10.18
CA LEU A 131 0.41 -2.36 10.81
C LEU A 131 1.14 -2.61 12.14
N ALA A 132 1.96 -1.65 12.60
CA ALA A 132 2.72 -1.70 13.85
C ALA A 132 3.50 -3.02 14.08
N GLY A 133 4.04 -3.61 13.00
CA GLY A 133 4.80 -4.85 13.01
C GLY A 133 6.28 -4.63 12.69
N PRO A 134 7.10 -4.16 13.65
CA PRO A 134 8.50 -3.83 13.38
C PRO A 134 9.35 -5.05 12.99
N GLU A 135 9.06 -6.24 13.53
CA GLU A 135 9.72 -7.50 13.13
C GLU A 135 9.41 -7.85 11.68
N GLU A 136 8.16 -7.65 11.29
CA GLU A 136 7.67 -7.91 9.95
C GLU A 136 8.32 -6.96 8.95
N ALA A 137 8.39 -5.67 9.29
CA ALA A 137 9.10 -4.66 8.53
C ALA A 137 10.58 -5.05 8.34
N ALA A 138 11.27 -5.44 9.42
CA ALA A 138 12.65 -5.88 9.36
C ALA A 138 12.82 -7.16 8.52
N ARG A 139 11.84 -8.07 8.52
CA ARG A 139 11.87 -9.25 7.66
C ARG A 139 11.77 -8.87 6.18
N TRP A 140 10.83 -8.00 5.80
CA TRP A 140 10.67 -7.58 4.40
C TRP A 140 11.90 -6.82 3.87
N LEU A 141 12.53 -5.98 4.68
CA LEU A 141 13.79 -5.30 4.31
C LEU A 141 14.94 -6.30 4.09
N ARG A 142 15.07 -7.33 4.92
CA ARG A 142 16.06 -8.40 4.72
C ARG A 142 15.79 -9.17 3.44
N LEU A 143 14.54 -9.55 3.19
CA LEU A 143 14.14 -10.23 1.97
C LEU A 143 14.43 -9.40 0.72
N ALA A 144 14.18 -8.08 0.75
CA ALA A 144 14.52 -7.18 -0.34
C ALA A 144 16.02 -7.24 -0.68
N ARG A 145 16.87 -7.24 0.34
CA ARG A 145 18.33 -7.30 0.15
C ARG A 145 18.82 -8.67 -0.30
N GLU A 146 18.17 -9.74 0.13
CA GLU A 146 18.55 -11.11 -0.23
C GLU A 146 18.09 -11.51 -1.63
N ARG A 147 16.94 -10.97 -2.09
CA ARG A 147 16.26 -11.45 -3.31
C ARG A 147 16.28 -10.47 -4.47
N CYS A 148 16.55 -9.19 -4.22
CA CYS A 148 16.50 -8.15 -5.24
C CYS A 148 17.89 -7.57 -5.51
N ASP A 149 18.10 -7.10 -6.74
CA ASP A 149 19.28 -6.31 -7.09
C ASP A 149 19.04 -4.85 -6.69
N LEU A 150 19.49 -4.49 -5.49
CA LEU A 150 19.32 -3.15 -4.94
C LEU A 150 20.36 -2.20 -5.51
N ALA A 151 19.91 -1.07 -6.07
CA ALA A 151 20.81 0.02 -6.38
C ALA A 151 21.51 0.51 -5.10
N ALA A 152 22.76 1.00 -5.21
CA ALA A 152 23.54 1.42 -4.05
C ALA A 152 22.83 2.45 -3.14
N GLY A 153 21.96 3.31 -3.70
CA GLY A 153 21.11 4.20 -2.91
C GLY A 153 20.04 3.47 -2.09
N GLN A 154 19.37 2.48 -2.68
CA GLN A 154 18.35 1.66 -2.02
C GLN A 154 18.98 0.76 -0.95
N GLU A 155 20.14 0.18 -1.22
CA GLU A 155 20.82 -0.66 -0.23
C GLU A 155 21.21 0.14 1.01
N ARG A 156 21.78 1.36 0.84
CA ARG A 156 22.07 2.26 1.96
C ARG A 156 20.83 2.58 2.77
N LEU A 157 19.72 2.88 2.09
CA LEU A 157 18.43 3.15 2.74
C LEU A 157 17.93 1.94 3.53
N VAL A 158 17.92 0.74 2.93
CA VAL A 158 17.48 -0.50 3.56
C VAL A 158 18.31 -0.82 4.81
N ALA A 159 19.64 -0.67 4.72
CA ALA A 159 20.53 -0.92 5.85
C ALA A 159 20.26 0.05 7.00
N ARG A 160 20.06 1.33 6.70
CA ARG A 160 19.71 2.34 7.72
C ARG A 160 18.36 2.06 8.37
N GLU A 161 17.33 1.77 7.58
CA GLU A 161 16.00 1.44 8.12
C GLU A 161 16.04 0.18 9.00
N LEU A 162 16.83 -0.84 8.64
CA LEU A 162 17.04 -2.02 9.48
C LEU A 162 17.69 -1.68 10.83
N VAL A 163 18.72 -0.84 10.82
CA VAL A 163 19.41 -0.42 12.05
C VAL A 163 18.47 0.37 12.96
N GLU A 164 17.72 1.32 12.40
CA GLU A 164 16.72 2.11 13.13
C GLU A 164 15.63 1.20 13.72
N LEU A 165 15.11 0.22 12.96
CA LEU A 165 14.15 -0.76 13.48
C LEU A 165 14.72 -1.57 14.63
N TYR A 166 15.93 -2.11 14.49
CA TYR A 166 16.56 -2.92 15.53
C TYR A 166 16.83 -2.16 16.82
N ARG A 167 17.32 -0.92 16.71
CA ARG A 167 17.68 -0.11 17.88
C ARG A 167 16.44 0.48 18.54
N ASP A 168 15.57 1.11 17.75
CA ASP A 168 14.59 2.07 18.26
C ASP A 168 13.19 1.46 18.44
N ARG A 169 12.84 0.45 17.64
CA ARG A 169 11.51 -0.19 17.68
C ARG A 169 11.52 -1.58 18.30
N LEU A 170 12.57 -2.36 18.01
CA LEU A 170 12.74 -3.72 18.50
C LEU A 170 13.58 -3.80 19.77
N HIS A 171 14.28 -2.71 20.11
CA HIS A 171 15.17 -2.61 21.27
C HIS A 171 16.22 -3.73 21.36
N ASP A 172 16.63 -4.27 20.22
CA ASP A 172 17.62 -5.33 20.05
C ASP A 172 18.84 -4.82 19.25
N PRO A 173 19.71 -4.00 19.88
CA PRO A 173 20.87 -3.43 19.23
C PRO A 173 21.90 -4.51 18.82
N ALA A 174 21.87 -5.71 19.42
CA ALA A 174 22.76 -6.80 19.05
C ALA A 174 22.53 -7.24 17.59
N ARG A 175 21.28 -7.19 17.12
CA ARG A 175 20.95 -7.46 15.70
C ARG A 175 21.38 -6.36 14.75
N ALA A 176 21.55 -5.12 15.22
CA ALA A 176 22.03 -4.01 14.39
C ALA A 176 23.55 -4.08 14.12
N ALA A 177 24.33 -4.58 15.07
CA ALA A 177 25.80 -4.62 14.98
C ALA A 177 26.35 -5.30 13.70
N PRO A 178 25.93 -6.52 13.32
CA PRO A 178 26.43 -7.16 12.10
C PRO A 178 25.98 -6.42 10.82
N GLU A 179 24.84 -5.73 10.85
CA GLU A 179 24.38 -4.93 9.71
C GLU A 179 25.25 -3.69 9.51
N LEU A 180 25.57 -3.00 10.60
CA LEU A 180 26.46 -1.84 10.58
C LEU A 180 27.89 -2.21 10.19
N ALA A 181 28.40 -3.36 10.64
CA ALA A 181 29.72 -3.84 10.26
C ALA A 181 29.82 -4.09 8.75
N ARG A 182 28.82 -4.76 8.16
CA ARG A 182 28.75 -4.96 6.70
C ARG A 182 28.68 -3.65 5.93
N LEU A 183 27.89 -2.69 6.42
CA LEU A 183 27.75 -1.38 5.78
C LEU A 183 29.05 -0.58 5.83
N ALA A 184 29.74 -0.60 6.98
CA ALA A 184 31.03 0.05 7.18
C ALA A 184 32.13 -0.48 6.24
N GLU A 185 32.12 -1.80 6.01
CA GLU A 185 33.04 -2.46 5.10
C GLU A 185 32.71 -2.15 3.64
N ARG A 186 31.45 -2.39 3.23
CA ARG A 186 30.99 -2.20 1.84
C ARG A 186 31.13 -0.76 1.36
N PHE A 187 30.85 0.21 2.22
CA PHE A 187 30.93 1.64 1.91
C PHE A 187 32.18 2.30 2.52
N GLY A 188 33.27 1.55 2.66
CA GLY A 188 34.57 2.06 3.12
C GLY A 188 35.00 3.33 2.35
N GLY A 189 35.52 4.32 3.08
CA GLY A 189 35.95 5.60 2.49
C GLY A 189 34.83 6.58 2.12
N THR A 190 33.56 6.23 2.31
CA THR A 190 32.41 7.14 2.09
C THR A 190 31.89 7.72 3.42
N PRO A 191 31.10 8.82 3.38
CA PRO A 191 30.39 9.33 4.57
C PRO A 191 29.50 8.28 5.24
N GLU A 192 28.85 7.41 4.47
CA GLU A 192 27.98 6.37 5.00
C GLU A 192 28.75 5.26 5.70
N GLY A 193 29.91 4.88 5.18
CA GLY A 193 30.79 3.94 5.87
C GLY A 193 31.34 4.54 7.17
N ALA A 194 31.59 5.85 7.21
CA ALA A 194 32.00 6.55 8.44
C ALA A 194 30.88 6.56 9.48
N TRP A 195 29.66 6.95 9.09
CA TRP A 195 28.47 6.87 9.92
C TRP A 195 28.25 5.44 10.46
N ALA A 196 28.35 4.43 9.60
CA ALA A 196 28.16 3.04 10.01
C ALA A 196 29.19 2.58 11.06
N ARG A 197 30.44 3.03 10.98
CA ARG A 197 31.48 2.73 11.99
C ARG A 197 31.19 3.42 13.31
N GLU A 198 30.75 4.68 13.27
CA GLU A 198 30.39 5.45 14.46
C GLU A 198 29.19 4.80 15.18
N GLU A 199 28.13 4.49 14.45
CA GLU A 199 26.95 3.80 14.98
C GLU A 199 27.29 2.40 15.50
N LEU A 200 28.19 1.66 14.83
CA LEU A 200 28.64 0.35 15.31
C LEU A 200 29.35 0.47 16.67
N ALA A 201 30.15 1.51 16.86
CA ALA A 201 30.82 1.76 18.14
C ALA A 201 29.80 2.07 19.24
N GLU A 202 28.76 2.86 18.95
CA GLU A 202 27.67 3.16 19.88
C GLU A 202 26.87 1.90 20.24
N VAL A 203 26.45 1.13 19.24
CA VAL A 203 25.72 -0.14 19.45
C VAL A 203 26.53 -1.11 20.32
N LYS A 204 27.85 -1.20 20.11
CA LYS A 204 28.72 -2.03 20.96
C LYS A 204 28.78 -1.55 22.41
N ARG A 205 28.82 -0.23 22.65
CA ARG A 205 28.73 0.34 24.00
C ARG A 205 27.41 -0.03 24.67
N MET A 206 26.29 0.16 23.98
CA MET A 206 24.95 -0.19 24.49
C MET A 206 24.85 -1.67 24.87
N ILE A 207 25.42 -2.57 24.07
CA ILE A 207 25.44 -4.01 24.36
C ILE A 207 26.26 -4.29 25.63
N ALA A 208 27.49 -3.77 25.72
CA ALA A 208 28.37 -3.96 26.87
C ALA A 208 27.75 -3.43 28.18
N GLU A 209 27.07 -2.28 28.13
CA GLU A 209 26.35 -1.73 29.28
C GLU A 209 25.20 -2.63 29.76
N ARG A 210 24.45 -3.24 28.82
CA ARG A 210 23.35 -4.16 29.15
C ARG A 210 23.88 -5.44 29.79
N GLU A 211 24.97 -5.99 29.26
CA GLU A 211 25.64 -7.17 29.81
C GLU A 211 26.21 -6.90 31.22
N GLY A 212 26.85 -5.74 31.42
CA GLY A 212 27.37 -5.33 32.72
C GLY A 212 26.28 -5.13 33.79
N ARG A 213 25.08 -4.67 33.42
CA ARG A 213 23.94 -4.58 34.35
C ARG A 213 23.30 -5.93 34.67
N GLY A 214 23.31 -6.87 33.72
CA GLY A 214 22.77 -8.23 33.92
C GLY A 214 23.67 -9.15 34.75
N GLY A 215 24.99 -8.97 34.68
CA GLY A 215 25.97 -9.80 35.40
C GLY A 215 26.16 -9.48 36.89
N GLY A 216 25.58 -8.38 37.40
CA GLY A 216 25.71 -7.96 38.81
C GLY A 216 24.59 -8.45 39.74
N ALA A 217 23.64 -9.24 39.24
CA ALA A 217 22.45 -9.69 40.00
C ALA A 217 22.44 -11.21 40.29
N GLY A 218 23.58 -11.89 40.15
CA GLY A 218 23.75 -13.33 40.40
C GLY A 218 24.57 -13.62 41.64
#